data_AF-A0A411YEP9-F1
#
_entry.id   AF-A0A411YEP9-F1
#
_cell.length_a   1.000
_cell.length_b   1.000
_cell.length_c   1.000
_cell.angle_alpha   90.00
_cell.angle_beta   90.00
_cell.angle_gamma   90.00
#
_symmetry.space_group_name_H-M   'P 1'
#
loop_
_entity.id
_entity.type
_entity.pdbx_description
1 polymer ?
#
loop_
_entity_poly.entity_id
_entity_poly.type
_entity_poly.pdbx_seq_one_letter_code
_entity_poly.pdbx_strand_id
1 'polypeptide(L)'
;MTARGRTRIVERRSDPPLVLRPTPEAVHLVGGTAGPLGGDDLALDVEVGPGARLTVRTVAASLVYPGTGPSRLAVTARVDRGGHLDWAPEPTVAIAGCDHEASASIDLAEDATLRWSEQLVLGRSGEAGGRVRSTLWADLAGSPLLRHALDVGGDAPDGPAITAGARAIGNLLVVGPEAAPLDREAQSPERAVLDLAGGGALVTVVGGSACASTS
;
A
#
# COMPACT_ATOMS: atom_id res chain seq x y z
N MET A 1 -21.79 -18.46 -25.47
CA MET A 1 -22.03 -17.02 -25.27
C MET A 1 -20.94 -16.47 -24.37
N THR A 2 -19.80 -16.05 -24.93
CA THR A 2 -18.63 -15.57 -24.16
C THR A 2 -17.98 -14.41 -24.88
N ALA A 3 -18.55 -13.21 -24.75
CA ALA A 3 -17.78 -12.00 -24.95
C ALA A 3 -16.92 -11.81 -23.69
N ARG A 4 -15.64 -12.18 -23.74
CA ARG A 4 -14.69 -11.87 -22.67
C ARG A 4 -14.50 -10.34 -22.67
N GLY A 5 -15.28 -9.64 -21.85
CA GLY A 5 -15.05 -8.22 -21.58
C GLY A 5 -13.62 -8.03 -21.10
N ARG A 6 -12.87 -7.15 -21.77
CA ARG A 6 -11.52 -6.79 -21.34
C ARG A 6 -11.61 -5.51 -20.51
N THR A 7 -10.92 -5.45 -19.37
CA THR A 7 -10.73 -4.18 -18.66
C THR A 7 -10.07 -3.19 -19.62
N ARG A 8 -10.58 -1.97 -19.66
CA ARG A 8 -9.98 -0.87 -20.43
C ARG A 8 -9.84 0.33 -19.51
N ILE A 9 -8.68 0.99 -19.57
CA ILE A 9 -8.45 2.27 -18.91
C ILE A 9 -9.26 3.32 -19.68
N VAL A 10 -10.23 3.91 -18.99
CA VAL A 10 -11.19 4.85 -19.59
C VAL A 10 -10.68 6.28 -19.47
N GLU A 11 -10.03 6.61 -18.36
CA GLU A 11 -9.46 7.91 -18.08
C GLU A 11 -8.08 7.76 -17.44
N ARG A 12 -7.21 8.74 -17.70
CA ARG A 12 -5.89 8.81 -17.13
C ARG A 12 -5.40 10.25 -17.11
N ARG A 13 -4.99 10.70 -15.94
CA ARG A 13 -4.27 11.96 -15.75
C ARG A 13 -3.09 11.72 -14.81
N SER A 14 -1.98 12.40 -15.09
CA SER A 14 -0.76 12.27 -14.29
C SER A 14 0.08 13.52 -14.46
N ASP A 15 0.55 14.09 -13.36
CA ASP A 15 1.48 15.22 -13.34
C ASP A 15 2.81 14.75 -12.70
N PRO A 16 3.98 15.24 -13.17
CA PRO A 16 5.24 14.94 -12.50
C PRO A 16 5.17 15.31 -11.00
N PRO A 17 5.75 14.48 -10.12
CA PRO A 17 6.69 13.39 -10.42
C PRO A 17 6.06 12.01 -10.65
N LEU A 18 4.73 11.85 -10.55
CA LEU A 18 4.06 10.56 -10.73
C LEU A 18 3.63 10.35 -12.19
N VAL A 19 4.28 9.42 -12.89
CA VAL A 19 3.94 9.06 -14.26
C VAL A 19 3.29 7.69 -14.29
N LEU A 20 2.06 7.60 -14.81
CA LEU A 20 1.41 6.31 -15.01
C LEU A 20 1.98 5.63 -16.27
N ARG A 21 2.04 4.29 -16.35
CA ARG A 21 2.46 3.55 -17.54
C ARG A 21 1.65 2.27 -17.68
N PRO A 22 0.60 2.24 -18.52
CA PRO A 22 -0.19 1.05 -18.72
C PRO A 22 0.56 0.02 -19.57
N THR A 23 0.41 -1.24 -19.18
CA THR A 23 0.74 -2.45 -19.94
C THR A 23 -0.55 -3.26 -20.12
N PRO A 24 -0.56 -4.34 -20.92
CA PRO A 24 -1.73 -5.21 -21.01
C PRO A 24 -2.17 -5.81 -19.67
N GLU A 25 -1.24 -5.97 -18.72
CA GLU A 25 -1.47 -6.65 -17.44
C GLU A 25 -1.63 -5.70 -16.25
N ALA A 26 -1.06 -4.49 -16.29
CA ALA A 26 -1.03 -3.60 -15.13
C ALA A 26 -0.91 -2.11 -15.50
N VAL A 27 -1.11 -1.24 -14.51
CA VAL A 27 -0.68 0.15 -14.55
C VAL A 27 0.53 0.30 -13.65
N HIS A 28 1.66 0.67 -14.22
CA HIS A 28 2.87 0.95 -13.46
C HIS A 28 2.95 2.42 -13.08
N LEU A 29 3.15 2.69 -11.79
CA LEU A 29 3.54 3.99 -11.27
C LEU A 29 5.05 4.15 -11.44
N VAL A 30 5.46 5.18 -12.17
CA VAL A 30 6.86 5.49 -12.46
C VAL A 30 7.19 6.84 -11.86
N GLY A 31 8.18 6.87 -10.95
CA GLY A 31 8.78 8.11 -10.50
C GLY A 31 9.53 8.75 -11.68
N GLY A 32 9.01 9.87 -12.19
CA GLY A 32 9.67 10.66 -13.21
C GLY A 32 10.92 11.40 -12.70
N THR A 33 11.01 11.55 -11.37
CA THR A 33 12.16 12.10 -10.65
C THR A 33 12.45 11.22 -9.43
N ALA A 34 13.61 11.44 -8.79
CA ALA A 34 13.83 10.90 -7.45
C ALA A 34 12.83 11.53 -6.48
N GLY A 35 12.14 10.73 -5.66
CA GLY A 35 11.18 11.24 -4.69
C GLY A 35 10.13 10.20 -4.28
N PRO A 36 9.30 10.51 -3.28
CA PRO A 36 9.01 11.85 -2.76
C PRO A 36 10.18 12.59 -2.08
N LEU A 37 10.32 13.89 -2.32
CA LEU A 37 11.22 14.80 -1.59
C LEU A 37 10.43 15.54 -0.50
N GLY A 38 11.06 15.91 0.61
CA GLY A 38 10.39 16.66 1.68
C GLY A 38 9.77 17.97 1.16
N GLY A 39 8.48 18.15 1.39
CA GLY A 39 7.66 19.22 0.83
C GLY A 39 6.78 18.81 -0.37
N ASP A 40 7.01 17.64 -0.96
CA ASP A 40 6.12 17.11 -2.01
C ASP A 40 4.74 16.77 -1.44
N ASP A 41 3.69 17.06 -2.21
CA ASP A 41 2.31 16.69 -1.89
C ASP A 41 1.70 15.98 -3.10
N LEU A 42 1.58 14.66 -3.00
CA LEU A 42 1.19 13.78 -4.10
C LEU A 42 -0.16 13.14 -3.81
N ALA A 43 -1.01 13.09 -4.83
CA ALA A 43 -2.31 12.43 -4.76
C ALA A 43 -2.50 11.47 -5.93
N LEU A 44 -3.13 10.33 -5.67
CA LEU A 44 -3.54 9.36 -6.69
C LEU A 44 -4.98 8.89 -6.43
N ASP A 45 -5.83 9.09 -7.42
CA ASP A 45 -7.18 8.56 -7.43
C ASP A 45 -7.25 7.31 -8.33
N VAL A 46 -7.84 6.24 -7.81
CA VAL A 46 -7.98 4.95 -8.48
C VAL A 46 -9.46 4.54 -8.49
N GLU A 47 -10.03 4.40 -9.68
CA GLU A 47 -11.41 3.93 -9.82
C GLU A 47 -11.44 2.62 -10.64
N VAL A 48 -11.99 1.58 -10.03
CA VAL A 48 -12.21 0.27 -10.64
C VAL A 48 -13.71 0.09 -10.85
N GLY A 49 -14.13 0.17 -12.11
CA GLY A 49 -15.55 0.05 -12.46
C GLY A 49 -16.13 -1.36 -12.29
N PRO A 50 -17.44 -1.54 -12.52
CA PRO A 50 -18.13 -2.80 -12.29
C PRO A 50 -17.49 -3.98 -13.02
N GLY A 51 -17.20 -5.06 -12.30
CA GLY A 51 -16.59 -6.27 -12.84
C GLY A 51 -15.17 -6.10 -13.40
N ALA A 52 -14.58 -4.90 -13.31
CA ALA A 52 -13.26 -4.63 -13.82
C ALA A 52 -12.18 -5.13 -12.85
N ARG A 53 -11.02 -5.48 -13.40
CA ARG A 53 -9.83 -5.84 -12.63
C ARG A 53 -8.71 -4.88 -12.95
N LEU A 54 -8.12 -4.27 -11.93
CA LEU A 54 -6.98 -3.38 -12.06
C LEU A 54 -5.83 -3.87 -11.18
N THR A 55 -4.68 -4.02 -11.81
CA THR A 55 -3.41 -4.30 -11.15
C THR A 55 -2.55 -3.04 -11.19
N VAL A 56 -2.14 -2.54 -10.03
CA VAL A 56 -1.23 -1.40 -9.89
C VAL A 56 0.09 -1.88 -9.30
N ARG A 57 1.18 -1.49 -9.95
CA ARG A 57 2.57 -1.81 -9.57
C ARG A 57 3.42 -0.56 -9.63
N THR A 58 4.61 -0.57 -9.06
CA THR A 58 5.64 0.42 -9.39
C THR A 58 6.74 -0.27 -10.22
N VAL A 59 7.66 0.52 -10.79
CA VAL A 59 8.82 -0.04 -11.52
C VAL A 59 10.06 -0.20 -10.64
N ALA A 60 10.08 0.44 -9.49
CA ALA A 60 11.17 0.45 -8.55
C ALA A 60 10.64 0.84 -7.16
N ALA A 61 11.44 0.55 -6.14
CA ALA A 61 11.25 1.06 -4.79
C ALA A 61 11.14 2.59 -4.81
N SER A 62 10.23 3.13 -4.00
CA SER A 62 10.17 4.57 -3.77
C SER A 62 11.19 4.94 -2.69
N LEU A 63 12.01 5.97 -2.93
CA LEU A 63 12.91 6.50 -1.91
C LEU A 63 12.36 7.84 -1.45
N VAL A 64 12.05 7.95 -0.16
CA VAL A 64 11.54 9.19 0.43
C VAL A 64 12.69 9.95 1.05
N TYR A 65 12.97 11.14 0.53
CA TYR A 65 14.11 11.95 0.92
C TYR A 65 13.73 13.11 1.86
N PRO A 66 14.67 13.58 2.70
CA PRO A 66 14.49 14.82 3.46
C PRO A 66 14.29 16.02 2.53
N GLY A 67 13.73 17.10 3.08
CA GLY A 67 13.52 18.34 2.35
C GLY A 67 13.08 19.48 3.26
N THR A 68 12.34 20.43 2.73
CA THR A 68 11.96 21.65 3.44
C THR A 68 10.80 21.46 4.44
N GLY A 69 10.20 20.27 4.47
CA GLY A 69 9.09 19.90 5.34
C GLY A 69 8.69 18.44 5.12
N PRO A 70 7.56 17.99 5.70
CA PRO A 70 7.05 16.65 5.45
C PRO A 70 6.64 16.48 3.99
N SER A 71 6.86 15.30 3.43
CA SER A 71 6.28 14.90 2.15
C SER A 71 5.01 14.08 2.35
N ARG A 72 4.09 14.13 1.38
CA ARG A 72 2.78 13.48 1.46
C ARG A 72 2.49 12.64 0.23
N LEU A 73 1.92 11.46 0.46
CA LEU A 73 1.29 10.65 -0.58
C LEU A 73 -0.10 10.21 -0.10
N ALA A 74 -1.13 10.65 -0.81
CA ALA A 74 -2.51 10.25 -0.58
C ALA A 74 -3.02 9.39 -1.74
N VAL A 75 -3.55 8.21 -1.43
CA VAL A 75 -4.22 7.35 -2.40
C VAL A 75 -5.69 7.18 -2.03
N THR A 76 -6.58 7.53 -2.95
CA THR A 76 -8.01 7.25 -2.84
C THR A 76 -8.37 6.16 -3.82
N ALA A 77 -9.00 5.08 -3.38
CA ALA A 77 -9.41 3.99 -4.23
C ALA A 77 -10.90 3.69 -4.09
N ARG A 78 -11.60 3.49 -5.21
CA ARG A 78 -12.98 3.01 -5.25
C ARG A 78 -13.06 1.76 -6.10
N VAL A 79 -13.66 0.71 -5.56
CA VAL A 79 -13.88 -0.56 -6.29
C VAL A 79 -15.36 -0.86 -6.30
N ASP A 80 -15.95 -0.78 -7.50
CA ASP A 80 -17.37 -1.03 -7.73
C ASP A 80 -17.67 -2.54 -7.71
N ARG A 81 -18.95 -2.88 -7.84
CA ARG A 81 -19.49 -4.22 -7.70
C ARG A 81 -18.78 -5.24 -8.58
N GLY A 82 -18.37 -6.35 -7.98
CA GLY A 82 -17.60 -7.42 -8.63
C GLY A 82 -16.24 -6.97 -9.16
N GLY A 83 -15.80 -5.76 -8.84
CA GLY A 83 -14.48 -5.24 -9.19
C GLY A 83 -13.37 -5.85 -8.34
N HIS A 84 -12.14 -5.73 -8.84
CA HIS A 84 -10.95 -6.16 -8.13
C HIS A 84 -9.82 -5.14 -8.28
N LEU A 85 -9.25 -4.73 -7.15
CA LEU A 85 -8.01 -3.96 -7.11
C LEU A 85 -6.89 -4.80 -6.50
N ASP A 86 -5.82 -4.97 -7.27
CA ASP A 86 -4.55 -5.50 -6.78
C ASP A 86 -3.53 -4.37 -6.76
N TRP A 87 -3.23 -3.87 -5.57
CA TRP A 87 -2.25 -2.84 -5.29
C TRP A 87 -1.02 -3.47 -4.63
N ALA A 88 0.08 -3.54 -5.37
CA ALA A 88 1.35 -4.05 -4.86
C ALA A 88 2.53 -3.26 -5.44
N PRO A 89 2.72 -2.00 -5.02
CA PRO A 89 3.94 -1.27 -5.32
C PRO A 89 5.15 -1.94 -4.66
N GLU A 90 6.33 -1.70 -5.23
CA GLU A 90 7.62 -1.99 -4.62
C GLU A 90 7.79 -1.23 -3.29
N PRO A 91 8.72 -1.66 -2.42
CA PRO A 91 8.94 -1.04 -1.12
C PRO A 91 9.19 0.47 -1.14
N THR A 92 8.71 1.15 -0.10
CA THR A 92 9.11 2.52 0.22
C THR A 92 10.30 2.48 1.18
N VAL A 93 11.38 3.20 0.85
CA VAL A 93 12.59 3.32 1.66
C VAL A 93 12.63 4.72 2.26
N ALA A 94 12.52 4.81 3.59
CA ALA A 94 12.56 6.07 4.34
C ALA A 94 14.01 6.49 4.60
N ILE A 95 14.52 7.44 3.83
CA ILE A 95 15.91 7.91 3.92
C ILE A 95 16.12 8.71 5.20
N ALA A 96 17.34 8.69 5.75
CA ALA A 96 17.66 9.41 6.98
C ALA A 96 17.24 10.88 6.90
N GLY A 97 16.54 11.32 7.95
CA GLY A 97 16.03 12.69 8.06
C GLY A 97 14.77 12.99 7.26
N CYS A 98 14.18 12.03 6.52
CA CYS A 98 12.87 12.24 5.92
C CYS A 98 11.77 12.36 7.00
N ASP A 99 10.72 13.08 6.67
CA ASP A 99 9.44 13.07 7.38
C ASP A 99 8.37 12.85 6.32
N HIS A 100 7.64 11.74 6.40
CA HIS A 100 6.69 11.33 5.38
C HIS A 100 5.33 10.96 5.96
N GLU A 101 4.27 11.37 5.29
CA GLU A 101 2.90 10.98 5.57
C GLU A 101 2.31 10.25 4.37
N ALA A 102 2.03 8.95 4.53
CA ALA A 102 1.31 8.13 3.57
C ALA A 102 -0.12 7.92 4.07
N SER A 103 -1.09 8.02 3.16
CA SER A 103 -2.49 7.75 3.48
C SER A 103 -3.18 7.02 2.34
N ALA A 104 -4.01 6.05 2.71
CA ALA A 104 -4.84 5.29 1.79
C ALA A 104 -6.27 5.23 2.31
N SER A 105 -7.22 5.66 1.47
CA SER A 105 -8.67 5.56 1.74
C SER A 105 -9.33 4.72 0.64
N ILE A 106 -9.96 3.62 1.02
CA ILE A 106 -10.47 2.62 0.08
C ILE A 106 -11.95 2.37 0.33
N ASP A 107 -12.78 2.59 -0.69
CA ASP A 107 -14.21 2.28 -0.68
C ASP A 107 -14.48 1.04 -1.56
N LEU A 108 -14.97 -0.04 -0.94
CA LEU A 108 -15.33 -1.29 -1.61
C LEU A 108 -16.86 -1.45 -1.64
N ALA A 109 -17.41 -1.81 -2.80
CA ALA A 109 -18.78 -2.31 -2.90
C ALA A 109 -18.94 -3.70 -2.24
N GLU A 110 -20.17 -4.12 -1.97
CA GLU A 110 -20.53 -5.36 -1.23
C GLU A 110 -19.83 -6.65 -1.71
N ASP A 111 -19.55 -6.76 -3.01
CA ASP A 111 -18.93 -7.92 -3.67
C ASP A 111 -17.59 -7.57 -4.34
N ALA A 112 -17.03 -6.39 -4.05
CA ALA A 112 -15.70 -6.00 -4.49
C ALA A 112 -14.61 -6.76 -3.74
N THR A 113 -13.47 -6.96 -4.40
CA THR A 113 -12.32 -7.66 -3.82
C THR A 113 -11.06 -6.80 -3.88
N LEU A 114 -10.17 -7.00 -2.92
CA LEU A 114 -8.99 -6.16 -2.74
C LEU A 114 -7.79 -7.01 -2.31
N ARG A 115 -6.64 -6.74 -2.92
CA ARG A 115 -5.32 -7.08 -2.38
C ARG A 115 -4.53 -5.77 -2.29
N TRP A 116 -4.22 -5.33 -1.08
CA TRP A 116 -3.48 -4.09 -0.83
C TRP A 116 -2.21 -4.39 -0.03
N SER A 117 -1.07 -4.23 -0.67
CA SER A 117 0.25 -4.46 -0.09
C SER A 117 1.00 -3.15 0.12
N GLU A 118 1.51 -2.94 1.32
CA GLU A 118 2.41 -1.84 1.68
C GLU A 118 3.69 -2.43 2.25
N GLN A 119 4.84 -1.93 1.81
CA GLN A 119 6.13 -2.33 2.34
C GLN A 119 6.95 -1.10 2.64
N LEU A 120 7.43 -0.99 3.87
CA LEU A 120 8.25 0.11 4.36
C LEU A 120 9.59 -0.45 4.83
N VAL A 121 10.68 0.21 4.44
CA VAL A 121 12.04 -0.07 4.89
C VAL A 121 12.63 1.20 5.51
N LEU A 122 13.09 1.11 6.75
CA LEU A 122 13.70 2.18 7.51
C LEU A 122 15.20 2.29 7.17
N GLY A 123 15.51 3.25 6.30
CA GLY A 123 16.86 3.53 5.83
C GLY A 123 17.37 2.50 4.83
N ARG A 124 18.49 2.83 4.16
CA ARG A 124 19.27 1.86 3.38
C ARG A 124 20.12 1.01 4.32
N SER A 125 20.80 0.01 3.75
CA SER A 125 21.74 -0.82 4.51
C SER A 125 22.78 0.05 5.24
N GLY A 126 22.88 -0.12 6.57
CA GLY A 126 23.77 0.65 7.43
C GLY A 126 23.33 2.08 7.75
N GLU A 127 22.16 2.51 7.28
CA GLU A 127 21.62 3.86 7.49
C GLU A 127 20.43 3.83 8.47
N ALA A 128 20.26 4.86 9.30
CA ALA A 128 19.04 5.01 10.09
C ALA A 128 17.88 5.48 9.19
N GLY A 129 16.66 5.04 9.45
CA GLY A 129 15.49 5.50 8.72
C GLY A 129 15.00 6.88 9.17
N GLY A 130 14.39 7.62 8.24
CA GLY A 130 13.59 8.79 8.58
C GLY A 130 12.23 8.41 9.19
N ARG A 131 11.44 9.42 9.56
CA ARG A 131 10.12 9.25 10.19
C ARG A 131 9.06 9.04 9.12
N VAL A 132 8.18 8.05 9.35
CA VAL A 132 7.04 7.76 8.47
C VAL A 132 5.78 7.54 9.30
N ARG A 133 4.73 8.28 8.93
CA ARG A 133 3.35 8.03 9.38
C ARG A 133 2.57 7.43 8.22
N SER A 134 1.92 6.30 8.44
CA SER A 134 1.01 5.69 7.46
C SER A 134 -0.38 5.51 8.05
N THR A 135 -1.41 5.72 7.23
CA THR A 135 -2.80 5.40 7.55
C THR A 135 -3.43 4.61 6.41
N LEU A 136 -4.14 3.53 6.75
CA LEU A 136 -4.90 2.71 5.81
C LEU A 136 -6.32 2.54 6.34
N TRP A 137 -7.27 3.15 5.64
CA TRP A 137 -8.69 3.06 5.92
C TRP A 137 -9.39 2.35 4.77
N ALA A 138 -10.16 1.32 5.11
CA ALA A 138 -10.98 0.61 4.15
C ALA A 138 -12.42 0.49 4.65
N ASP A 139 -13.37 0.76 3.76
CA ASP A 139 -14.80 0.61 3.97
C ASP A 139 -15.35 -0.44 3.03
N LEU A 140 -16.27 -1.26 3.52
CA LEU A 140 -16.98 -2.27 2.74
C LEU A 140 -18.47 -1.99 2.83
N ALA A 141 -19.12 -1.81 1.68
CA ALA A 141 -20.52 -1.45 1.56
C ALA A 141 -20.93 -0.26 2.45
N GLY A 142 -20.07 0.76 2.53
CA GLY A 142 -20.29 1.98 3.31
C GLY A 142 -20.10 1.82 4.83
N SER A 143 -19.61 0.67 5.29
CA SER A 143 -19.29 0.42 6.70
C SER A 143 -17.78 0.30 6.92
N PRO A 144 -17.23 0.84 8.02
CA PRO A 144 -15.81 0.68 8.34
C PRO A 144 -15.39 -0.79 8.43
N LEU A 145 -14.39 -1.17 7.63
CA LEU A 145 -13.80 -2.51 7.63
C LEU A 145 -12.45 -2.52 8.37
N LEU A 146 -11.56 -1.58 8.04
CA LEU A 146 -10.24 -1.45 8.64
C LEU A 146 -9.93 0.02 8.92
N ARG A 147 -9.33 0.28 10.09
CA ARG A 147 -8.69 1.54 10.44
C ARG A 147 -7.32 1.22 11.02
N HIS A 148 -6.30 1.33 10.19
CA HIS A 148 -4.92 1.02 10.55
C HIS A 148 -4.06 2.28 10.49
N ALA A 149 -3.13 2.40 11.45
CA ALA A 149 -2.17 3.49 11.50
C ALA A 149 -0.82 2.97 11.99
N LEU A 150 0.26 3.53 11.43
CA LEU A 150 1.64 3.19 11.75
C LEU A 150 2.44 4.48 11.90
N ASP A 151 3.29 4.57 12.92
CA ASP A 151 4.22 5.69 13.12
C ASP A 151 5.58 5.13 13.55
N VAL A 152 6.58 5.27 12.69
CA VAL A 152 7.88 4.59 12.83
C VAL A 152 9.04 5.45 12.34
N GLY A 153 10.24 5.12 12.84
CA GLY A 153 11.47 5.84 12.50
C GLY A 153 11.55 7.22 13.16
N GLY A 154 12.68 7.90 12.94
CA GLY A 154 12.95 9.17 13.64
C GLY A 154 12.96 8.99 15.16
N ASP A 155 12.07 9.71 15.84
CA ASP A 155 11.88 9.69 17.30
C ASP A 155 10.73 8.78 17.76
N ALA A 156 10.05 8.09 16.83
CA ALA A 156 8.96 7.19 17.17
C ALA A 156 9.46 5.98 18.00
N PRO A 157 8.69 5.51 19.00
CA PRO A 157 9.04 4.32 19.76
C PRO A 157 9.16 3.09 18.86
N ASP A 158 10.23 2.30 19.03
CA ASP A 158 10.53 1.10 18.26
C ASP A 158 10.52 -0.19 19.10
N GLY A 159 9.90 -0.11 20.29
CA GLY A 159 9.86 -1.19 21.26
C GLY A 159 9.17 -2.47 20.74
N PRO A 160 9.13 -3.54 21.56
CA PRO A 160 8.63 -4.86 21.13
C PRO A 160 7.19 -4.89 20.63
N ALA A 161 6.38 -3.90 21.01
CA ALA A 161 5.00 -3.77 20.57
C ALA A 161 4.85 -3.06 19.20
N ILE A 162 5.94 -2.55 18.62
CA ILE A 162 5.96 -1.79 17.37
C ILE A 162 6.75 -2.55 16.30
N THR A 163 8.07 -2.45 16.33
CA THR A 163 8.95 -3.17 15.38
C THR A 163 9.96 -4.07 16.09
N ALA A 164 10.15 -3.95 17.40
CA ALA A 164 11.24 -4.62 18.11
C ALA A 164 12.63 -4.37 17.46
N GLY A 165 12.84 -3.18 16.90
CA GLY A 165 14.05 -2.81 16.15
C GLY A 165 14.12 -3.36 14.72
N ALA A 166 13.07 -4.04 14.23
CA ALA A 166 12.98 -4.44 12.83
C ALA A 166 13.01 -3.23 11.89
N ARG A 167 13.64 -3.41 10.72
CA ARG A 167 13.85 -2.35 9.74
C ARG A 167 12.85 -2.37 8.60
N ALA A 168 12.20 -3.49 8.37
CA ALA A 168 11.20 -3.65 7.35
C ALA A 168 9.86 -4.00 7.98
N ILE A 169 8.80 -3.41 7.43
CA ILE A 169 7.41 -3.62 7.84
C ILE A 169 6.63 -3.87 6.57
N GLY A 170 5.83 -4.93 6.56
CA GLY A 170 4.92 -5.25 5.47
C GLY A 170 3.49 -5.36 5.98
N ASN A 171 2.55 -4.71 5.31
CA ASN A 171 1.12 -4.88 5.54
C ASN A 171 0.49 -5.44 4.28
N LEU A 172 -0.37 -6.45 4.43
CA LEU A 172 -1.18 -7.02 3.36
C LEU A 172 -2.63 -7.09 3.82
N LEU A 173 -3.47 -6.21 3.29
CA LEU A 173 -4.92 -6.28 3.44
C LEU A 173 -5.49 -7.10 2.27
N VAL A 174 -6.23 -8.15 2.59
CA VAL A 174 -6.95 -8.96 1.60
C VAL A 174 -8.44 -9.00 1.94
N VAL A 175 -9.27 -8.64 0.97
CA VAL A 175 -10.75 -8.68 1.07
C VAL A 175 -11.30 -9.53 -0.06
N GLY A 176 -12.15 -10.50 0.27
CA GLY A 176 -12.72 -11.46 -0.67
C GLY A 176 -12.14 -12.87 -0.55
N PRO A 177 -12.39 -13.76 -1.52
CA PRO A 177 -12.04 -15.18 -1.45
C PRO A 177 -10.54 -15.46 -1.28
N GLU A 178 -9.68 -14.56 -1.74
CA GLU A 178 -8.22 -14.66 -1.60
C GLU A 178 -7.73 -14.54 -0.15
N ALA A 179 -8.59 -14.12 0.79
CA ALA A 179 -8.27 -14.15 2.21
C ALA A 179 -8.36 -15.56 2.82
N ALA A 180 -9.12 -16.48 2.21
CA ALA A 180 -9.32 -17.83 2.71
C ALA A 180 -8.02 -18.68 2.87
N PRO A 181 -7.04 -18.65 1.95
CA PRO A 181 -5.80 -19.42 2.08
C PRO A 181 -4.80 -18.84 3.10
N LEU A 182 -5.07 -17.69 3.72
CA LEU A 182 -4.15 -17.12 4.71
C LEU A 182 -4.09 -18.01 5.95
N ASP A 183 -2.89 -18.46 6.30
CA ASP A 183 -2.67 -19.18 7.55
C ASP A 183 -2.84 -18.22 8.74
N ARG A 184 -4.00 -18.34 9.39
CA ARG A 184 -4.41 -17.55 10.56
C ARG A 184 -3.68 -17.97 11.83
N GLU A 185 -3.17 -19.19 11.89
CA GLU A 185 -2.49 -19.74 13.06
C GLU A 185 -0.98 -19.47 13.06
N ALA A 186 -0.41 -19.09 11.92
CA ALA A 186 1.01 -18.70 11.81
C ALA A 186 1.33 -17.32 12.45
N GLN A 187 0.84 -17.09 13.68
CA GLN A 187 1.26 -15.97 14.51
C GLN A 187 2.70 -16.20 15.00
N SER A 188 3.51 -15.16 14.95
CA SER A 188 4.86 -15.15 15.51
C SER A 188 5.20 -13.73 16.00
N PRO A 189 6.30 -13.54 16.74
CA PRO A 189 6.78 -12.21 17.10
C PRO A 189 7.00 -11.28 15.88
N GLU A 190 7.20 -11.86 14.69
CA GLU A 190 7.48 -11.15 13.44
C GLU A 190 6.27 -11.12 12.49
N ARG A 191 5.15 -11.78 12.84
CA ARG A 191 3.96 -11.89 11.98
C ARG A 191 2.68 -11.90 12.80
N ALA A 192 1.78 -10.98 12.49
CA ALA A 192 0.43 -10.92 13.02
C ALA A 192 -0.60 -11.08 11.88
N VAL A 193 -1.70 -11.77 12.17
CA VAL A 193 -2.88 -11.85 11.29
C VAL A 193 -4.08 -11.37 12.08
N LEU A 194 -4.76 -10.37 11.55
CA LEU A 194 -6.00 -9.82 12.09
C LEU A 194 -7.15 -10.15 11.14
N ASP A 195 -8.06 -11.01 11.58
CA ASP A 195 -9.33 -11.22 10.87
C ASP A 195 -10.23 -9.99 11.03
N LEU A 196 -10.85 -9.59 9.92
CA LEU A 196 -11.73 -8.42 9.89
C LEU A 196 -13.18 -8.86 10.05
N ALA A 197 -13.95 -8.11 10.85
CA ALA A 197 -15.34 -8.46 11.16
C ALA A 197 -16.24 -8.52 9.92
N GLY A 198 -15.97 -7.70 8.90
CA GLY A 198 -16.66 -7.71 7.61
C GLY A 198 -16.14 -8.73 6.59
N GLY A 199 -15.21 -9.60 7.00
CA GLY A 199 -14.53 -10.55 6.13
C GLY A 199 -13.22 -10.00 5.56
N GLY A 200 -12.29 -10.91 5.26
CA GLY A 200 -10.92 -10.56 4.91
C GLY A 200 -9.97 -10.58 6.10
N ALA A 201 -8.72 -10.20 5.87
CA ALA A 201 -7.68 -10.15 6.89
C ALA A 201 -6.64 -9.06 6.58
N LEU A 202 -6.06 -8.51 7.65
CA LEU A 202 -4.82 -7.74 7.60
C LEU A 202 -3.68 -8.64 8.11
N VAL A 203 -2.64 -8.82 7.31
CA VAL A 203 -1.40 -9.47 7.72
C VAL A 203 -0.34 -8.40 7.89
N THR A 204 0.30 -8.36 9.04
CA THR A 204 1.45 -7.50 9.32
C THR A 204 2.67 -8.36 9.57
N VAL A 205 3.77 -8.04 8.91
CA VAL A 205 5.07 -8.69 9.09
C VAL A 205 6.13 -7.64 9.40
N VAL A 206 7.07 -7.99 10.28
CA VAL A 206 8.25 -7.17 10.58
C VAL A 206 9.51 -8.02 10.41
N GLY A 207 10.60 -7.41 9.97
CA GLY A 207 11.85 -8.14 9.79
C GLY A 207 13.05 -7.26 9.43
N GLY A 208 14.16 -7.91 9.09
CA GLY A 208 15.41 -7.22 8.70
C GLY A 208 15.42 -6.63 7.29
N SER A 209 14.56 -7.14 6.40
CA SER A 209 14.48 -6.78 4.98
C SER A 209 13.04 -6.88 4.47
N ALA A 210 12.73 -6.18 3.37
CA ALA A 210 11.42 -6.29 2.73
C ALA A 210 11.15 -7.74 2.27
N CYS A 211 9.91 -8.18 2.41
CA CYS A 211 9.47 -9.47 1.87
C CYS A 211 9.32 -9.38 0.35
N ALA A 212 9.60 -10.45 -0.38
CA ALA A 212 9.20 -10.51 -1.78
C ALA A 212 7.67 -10.39 -1.88
N SER A 213 7.16 -9.47 -2.68
CA SER A 213 5.73 -9.46 -3.04
C SER A 213 5.47 -10.74 -3.83
N THR A 214 4.88 -11.76 -3.20
CA THR A 214 4.46 -12.95 -3.93
C THR A 214 3.31 -12.55 -4.86
N SER A 215 3.58 -12.63 -6.16
CA SER A 215 2.59 -12.50 -7.24
C SER A 215 1.59 -13.66 -7.26
#